data_AF-A0A938E4U3-F1
#
_entry.id   AF-A0A938E4U3-F1
#
_cell.length_a   1.000
_cell.length_b   1.000
_cell.length_c   1.000
_cell.angle_alpha   90.00
_cell.angle_beta   90.00
_cell.angle_gamma   90.00
#
_symmetry.space_group_name_H-M   'P 1'
#
loop_
_entity.id
_entity.type
_entity.pdbx_description
1 polymer ?
#
loop_
_entity_poly.entity_id
_entity_poly.type
_entity_poly.pdbx_seq_one_letter_code
_entity_poly.pdbx_strand_id
1 'polypeptide(L)'
;MRRLLRRGMAFGLLAGAAYAAWRFLAARAPDTGGLTFEPQPFPALPRPVPGVPEHHVEIPPAVELEGEPELDGESGGIARWVEATDGACPASHPVKAKLGSGIFHVPGGGSYDRTRADRCYLDGTAAEADGLRPAKR
;
A
#
# COMPACT_ATOMS: atom_id res chain seq x y z
N MET A 1 -0.83 59.29 26.46
CA MET A 1 -1.38 57.93 26.70
C MET A 1 -2.63 57.61 25.87
N ARG A 2 -3.67 58.45 25.79
CA ARG A 2 -4.91 58.15 25.01
C ARG A 2 -4.70 57.84 23.51
N ARG A 3 -3.70 58.43 22.85
CA ARG A 3 -3.36 58.13 21.44
C ARG A 3 -2.68 56.77 21.25
N LEU A 4 -1.92 56.29 22.25
CA LEU A 4 -1.31 54.96 22.24
C LEU A 4 -2.36 53.86 22.47
N LEU A 5 -3.29 54.09 23.42
CA LEU A 5 -4.43 53.21 23.66
C LEU A 5 -5.34 53.08 22.43
N ARG A 6 -5.67 54.20 21.75
CA ARG A 6 -6.46 54.19 20.51
C ARG A 6 -5.78 53.45 19.37
N ARG A 7 -4.45 53.57 19.24
CA ARG A 7 -3.68 52.84 18.23
C ARG A 7 -3.67 51.33 18.52
N GLY A 8 -3.44 50.93 19.77
CA GLY A 8 -3.50 49.52 20.18
C GLY A 8 -4.87 48.88 19.90
N MET A 9 -5.96 49.58 20.23
CA MET A 9 -7.32 49.11 19.96
C MET A 9 -7.62 49.01 18.45
N ALA A 10 -7.14 49.98 17.65
CA ALA A 10 -7.27 49.93 16.19
C ALA A 10 -6.49 48.76 15.58
N PHE A 11 -5.28 48.47 16.05
CA PHE A 11 -4.51 47.30 15.61
C PHE A 11 -5.20 45.99 15.97
N GLY A 12 -5.78 45.88 17.17
CA GLY A 12 -6.54 44.68 17.57
C GLY A 12 -7.77 44.43 16.70
N LEU A 13 -8.53 45.48 16.36
CA LEU A 13 -9.67 45.38 15.45
C LEU A 13 -9.26 44.99 14.03
N LEU A 14 -8.17 45.56 13.51
CA LEU A 14 -7.66 45.20 12.18
C LEU A 14 -7.15 43.76 12.14
N ALA A 15 -6.43 43.32 13.16
CA ALA A 15 -5.96 41.94 13.27
C ALA A 15 -7.13 40.95 13.36
N GLY A 16 -8.15 41.27 14.16
CA GLY A 16 -9.37 40.45 14.26
C GLY A 16 -10.13 40.37 12.94
N ALA A 17 -10.29 41.50 12.23
CA ALA A 17 -10.94 41.53 10.92
C ALA A 17 -10.15 40.74 9.87
N ALA A 18 -8.83 40.87 9.84
CA ALA A 18 -7.96 40.10 8.95
C ALA A 18 -8.05 38.59 9.25
N TYR A 19 -8.07 38.20 10.53
CA TYR A 19 -8.24 36.81 10.93
C TYR A 19 -9.61 36.25 10.53
N ALA A 20 -10.69 37.01 10.74
CA ALA A 20 -12.03 36.60 10.34
C ALA A 20 -12.14 36.44 8.82
N ALA A 21 -11.56 37.36 8.05
CA ALA A 21 -11.49 37.25 6.60
C ALA A 21 -10.70 36.01 6.16
N TRP A 22 -9.52 35.76 6.74
CA TRP A 22 -8.72 34.57 6.46
C TRP A 22 -9.49 33.28 6.79
N ARG A 23 -10.13 33.19 7.96
CA ARG A 23 -10.93 32.03 8.36
C ARG A 23 -12.08 31.78 7.41
N PHE A 24 -12.72 32.83 6.91
CA PHE A 24 -13.80 32.73 5.94
C PHE A 24 -13.32 32.27 4.56
N LEU A 25 -12.15 32.73 4.10
CA LEU A 25 -11.53 32.23 2.88
C LEU A 25 -11.10 30.76 3.04
N ALA A 26 -10.49 30.40 4.18
CA ALA A 26 -10.08 29.03 4.47
C ALA A 26 -11.27 28.06 4.53
N ALA A 27 -12.41 28.49 5.10
CA ALA A 27 -13.64 27.70 5.11
C ALA A 27 -14.29 27.51 3.72
N ARG A 28 -13.86 28.29 2.72
CA ARG A 28 -14.28 28.12 1.32
C ARG A 28 -13.30 27.29 0.50
N ALA A 29 -12.17 26.88 1.07
CA ALA A 29 -11.27 25.97 0.36
C ALA A 29 -12.06 24.68 0.04
N PRO A 30 -11.99 24.18 -1.20
CA PRO A 30 -12.70 22.97 -1.58
C PRO A 30 -12.20 21.79 -0.74
N ASP A 31 -13.13 21.01 -0.20
CA ASP A 31 -12.82 19.78 0.54
C ASP A 31 -12.22 18.75 -0.41
N THR A 32 -10.89 18.59 -0.35
CA THR A 32 -10.16 17.58 -1.12
C THR A 32 -10.08 16.23 -0.39
N GLY A 33 -10.59 16.15 0.85
CA GLY A 33 -10.47 14.99 1.74
C GLY A 33 -11.16 13.70 1.28
N GLY A 34 -11.87 13.73 0.15
CA GLY A 34 -12.54 12.57 -0.45
C GLY A 34 -12.35 12.47 -1.96
N LEU A 35 -11.33 13.11 -2.54
CA LEU A 35 -11.02 12.97 -3.96
C LEU A 35 -9.98 11.88 -4.18
N THR A 36 -10.25 10.95 -5.10
CA THR A 36 -9.27 10.00 -5.62
C THR A 36 -8.87 10.41 -7.05
N PHE A 37 -7.74 9.92 -7.54
CA PHE A 37 -7.24 10.26 -8.87
C PHE A 37 -7.31 9.05 -9.80
N GLU A 38 -8.12 9.18 -10.85
CA GLU A 38 -8.24 8.15 -11.88
C GLU A 38 -7.08 8.30 -12.90
N PRO A 39 -6.23 7.27 -13.09
CA PRO A 39 -5.16 7.31 -14.07
C PRO A 39 -5.75 7.41 -15.48
N GLN A 40 -5.22 8.33 -16.29
CA GLN A 40 -5.62 8.51 -17.68
C GLN A 40 -4.50 8.04 -18.62
N PRO A 41 -4.83 7.60 -19.84
CA PRO A 41 -3.81 7.25 -20.83
C PRO A 41 -2.97 8.48 -21.17
N PHE A 42 -1.65 8.27 -21.31
CA PHE A 42 -0.71 9.32 -21.67
C PHE A 42 -1.12 9.97 -23.02
N PRO A 43 -1.11 11.31 -23.16
CA PRO A 43 -0.50 12.33 -22.28
C PRO A 43 -1.47 13.03 -21.30
N ALA A 44 -2.68 12.51 -21.12
CA ALA A 44 -3.68 13.19 -20.29
C ALA A 44 -3.29 13.16 -18.81
N LEU A 45 -3.54 14.29 -18.12
CA LEU A 45 -3.36 14.37 -16.68
C LEU A 45 -4.43 13.53 -15.97
N PRO A 46 -4.08 12.91 -14.81
CA PRO A 46 -5.04 12.18 -14.01
C PRO A 46 -6.17 13.11 -13.55
N ARG A 47 -7.39 12.59 -13.52
CA ARG A 47 -8.58 13.38 -13.19
C ARG A 47 -8.98 13.12 -11.73
N PRO A 48 -9.26 14.17 -10.94
CA PRO A 48 -9.85 14.00 -9.62
C PRO A 48 -11.29 13.51 -9.79
N VAL A 49 -11.62 12.39 -9.17
CA VAL A 49 -12.96 11.83 -9.10
C VAL A 49 -13.40 11.75 -7.64
N PRO A 50 -14.70 11.90 -7.32
CA PRO A 50 -15.19 11.63 -5.98
C PRO A 50 -14.82 10.19 -5.60
N GLY A 51 -14.08 10.04 -4.50
CA GLY A 51 -13.86 8.74 -3.90
C GLY A 51 -15.23 8.21 -3.49
N VAL A 52 -15.69 7.16 -4.19
CA VAL A 52 -16.82 6.38 -3.70
C VAL A 52 -16.38 5.89 -2.33
N PRO A 53 -17.09 6.25 -1.23
CA PRO A 53 -16.80 5.60 0.03
C PRO A 53 -16.90 4.12 -0.28
N GLU A 54 -15.85 3.35 -0.01
CA GLU A 54 -15.95 1.91 -0.01
C GLU A 54 -16.97 1.59 1.08
N HIS A 55 -18.26 1.65 0.73
CA HIS A 55 -19.26 0.80 1.31
C HIS A 55 -18.66 -0.57 1.05
N HIS A 56 -17.98 -1.07 2.08
CA HIS A 56 -17.81 -2.46 2.33
C HIS A 56 -19.08 -3.10 1.81
N VAL A 57 -18.99 -3.73 0.64
CA VAL A 57 -20.03 -4.62 0.19
C VAL A 57 -19.98 -5.69 1.25
N GLU A 58 -20.85 -5.57 2.24
CA GLU A 58 -21.16 -6.62 3.17
C GLU A 58 -21.82 -7.68 2.30
N ILE A 59 -20.96 -8.55 1.76
CA ILE A 59 -21.36 -9.74 1.03
C ILE A 59 -22.31 -10.46 2.02
N PRO A 60 -23.58 -10.68 1.67
CA PRO A 60 -24.48 -11.40 2.57
C PRO A 60 -23.85 -12.76 2.89
N PRO A 61 -23.89 -13.21 4.16
CA PRO A 61 -23.27 -14.47 4.54
C PRO A 61 -24.02 -15.61 3.87
N ALA A 62 -23.46 -16.12 2.77
CA ALA A 62 -23.91 -17.37 2.20
C ALA A 62 -23.24 -18.50 2.99
N VAL A 63 -24.02 -18.99 3.96
CA VAL A 63 -24.02 -20.33 4.57
C VAL A 63 -22.74 -20.80 5.26
N GLU A 64 -22.85 -20.92 6.58
CA GLU A 64 -22.08 -21.81 7.45
C GLU A 64 -21.81 -23.15 6.75
N LEU A 65 -20.55 -23.40 6.42
CA LEU A 65 -20.00 -24.76 6.51
C LEU A 65 -19.29 -24.82 7.86
N GLU A 66 -19.97 -25.49 8.77
CA GLU A 66 -19.60 -25.71 10.16
C GLU A 66 -18.16 -26.22 10.29
N GLY A 67 -17.38 -25.59 11.16
CA GLY A 67 -16.07 -26.10 11.57
C GLY A 67 -15.09 -25.02 12.02
N GLU A 68 -15.32 -24.42 13.19
CA GLU A 68 -14.23 -23.82 13.97
C GLU A 68 -13.15 -24.90 14.25
N PRO A 69 -11.87 -24.53 14.16
CA PRO A 69 -11.19 -24.36 15.43
C PRO A 69 -10.55 -22.98 15.54
N GLU A 70 -10.75 -22.40 16.71
CA GLU A 70 -9.93 -21.34 17.29
C GLU A 70 -8.44 -21.63 17.04
N LEU A 71 -7.76 -20.73 16.34
CA LEU A 71 -6.30 -20.66 16.36
C LEU A 71 -5.94 -19.18 16.48
N ASP A 72 -5.85 -18.76 17.73
CA ASP A 72 -4.72 -18.03 18.31
C ASP A 72 -3.80 -17.39 17.26
N GLY A 73 -3.67 -16.06 17.35
CA GLY A 73 -2.82 -15.28 16.45
C GLY A 73 -1.43 -15.87 16.26
N GLU A 74 -1.19 -16.34 15.04
CA GLU A 74 0.12 -16.42 14.41
C GLU A 74 -0.13 -16.46 12.89
N SER A 75 0.76 -15.83 12.12
CA SER A 75 0.60 -15.62 10.67
C SER A 75 0.34 -16.93 9.88
N GLY A 76 -0.93 -17.26 9.63
CA GLY A 76 -1.39 -18.48 8.95
C GLY A 76 -1.92 -18.24 7.54
N GLY A 77 -1.28 -17.37 6.75
CA GLY A 77 -1.50 -17.39 5.30
C GLY A 77 -0.97 -18.72 4.77
N ILE A 78 -1.74 -19.43 3.94
CA ILE A 78 -1.27 -20.60 3.17
C ILE A 78 0.17 -20.30 2.76
N ALA A 79 1.14 -21.09 3.25
CA ALA A 79 2.54 -20.72 3.11
C ALA A 79 2.87 -20.53 1.62
N ARG A 80 2.94 -19.27 1.19
CA ARG A 80 3.14 -18.85 -0.21
C ARG A 80 4.49 -19.28 -0.77
N TRP A 81 5.31 -19.86 0.09
CA TRP A 81 6.64 -20.36 -0.17
C TRP A 81 6.89 -21.60 0.70
N VAL A 82 7.78 -22.46 0.22
CA VAL A 82 8.26 -23.65 0.92
C VAL A 82 9.75 -23.50 1.19
N GLU A 83 10.22 -23.96 2.35
CA GLU A 83 11.65 -24.00 2.66
C GLU A 83 12.38 -24.91 1.66
N ALA A 84 13.53 -24.45 1.17
CA ALA A 84 14.33 -25.29 0.28
C ALA A 84 14.92 -26.48 1.06
N THR A 85 14.75 -27.69 0.54
CA THR A 85 15.38 -28.90 1.11
C THR A 85 16.75 -29.06 0.47
N ASP A 86 17.82 -28.95 1.26
CA ASP A 86 19.22 -29.02 0.79
C ASP A 86 19.56 -28.03 -0.35
N GLY A 87 18.87 -26.90 -0.39
CA GLY A 87 19.01 -25.89 -1.45
C GLY A 87 18.30 -26.25 -2.77
N ALA A 88 17.54 -27.34 -2.79
CA ALA A 88 16.67 -27.73 -3.89
C ALA A 88 15.20 -27.41 -3.60
N CYS A 89 14.44 -27.18 -4.66
CA CYS A 89 13.02 -26.91 -4.59
C CYS A 89 12.19 -28.08 -5.11
N PRO A 90 11.04 -28.39 -4.48
CA PRO A 90 10.13 -29.41 -4.99
C PRO A 90 9.50 -28.97 -6.32
N ALA A 91 9.00 -29.94 -7.09
CA ALA A 91 8.34 -29.67 -8.37
C ALA A 91 7.10 -28.77 -8.25
N SER A 92 6.46 -28.74 -7.07
CA SER A 92 5.35 -27.83 -6.78
C SER A 92 5.78 -26.36 -6.74
N HIS A 93 7.03 -26.07 -6.36
CA HIS A 93 7.54 -24.72 -6.16
C HIS A 93 8.83 -24.50 -6.97
N PRO A 94 8.74 -24.45 -8.31
CA PRO A 94 9.91 -24.45 -9.18
C PRO A 94 10.77 -23.17 -9.07
N VAL A 95 10.28 -22.08 -8.49
CA VAL A 95 11.03 -20.83 -8.43
C VAL A 95 11.98 -20.79 -7.24
N LYS A 96 13.29 -20.74 -7.50
CA LYS A 96 14.34 -20.76 -6.49
C LYS A 96 14.67 -19.34 -6.03
N ALA A 97 14.44 -19.02 -4.77
CA ALA A 97 14.78 -17.72 -4.20
C ALA A 97 15.99 -17.79 -3.27
N LYS A 98 16.87 -16.79 -3.38
CA LYS A 98 17.99 -16.58 -2.47
C LYS A 98 17.75 -15.31 -1.66
N LEU A 99 17.46 -15.45 -0.37
CA LEU A 99 17.16 -14.33 0.51
C LEU A 99 18.38 -13.43 0.72
N GLY A 100 19.58 -14.04 0.78
CA GLY A 100 20.82 -13.28 0.97
C GLY A 100 21.13 -12.25 -0.13
N SER A 101 20.63 -12.44 -1.35
CA SER A 101 20.78 -11.48 -2.46
C SER A 101 19.47 -10.78 -2.85
N GLY A 102 18.34 -11.22 -2.30
CA GLY A 102 17.01 -10.73 -2.65
C GLY A 102 16.58 -11.08 -4.07
N ILE A 103 17.11 -12.17 -4.65
CA ILE A 103 16.88 -12.54 -6.06
C ILE A 103 16.18 -13.90 -6.15
N PHE A 104 15.25 -14.03 -7.09
CA PHE A 104 14.71 -15.33 -7.49
C PHE A 104 15.13 -15.75 -8.90
N HIS A 105 15.19 -17.07 -9.11
CA HIS A 105 15.57 -17.72 -10.35
C HIS A 105 14.43 -18.60 -10.83
N VAL A 106 14.01 -18.41 -12.09
CA VAL A 106 13.00 -19.23 -12.76
C VAL A 106 13.67 -20.38 -13.53
N PRO A 107 12.98 -21.52 -13.72
CA PRO A 107 13.47 -22.60 -14.57
C PRO A 107 13.88 -22.11 -15.96
N GLY A 108 15.02 -22.57 -16.46
CA GLY A 108 15.59 -22.13 -17.74
C GLY A 108 16.40 -20.82 -17.68
N GLY A 109 16.48 -20.15 -16.53
CA GLY A 109 17.43 -19.05 -16.31
C GLY A 109 18.87 -19.55 -16.15
N GLY A 110 19.87 -18.81 -16.64
CA GLY A 110 21.26 -19.30 -16.69
C GLY A 110 21.92 -19.59 -15.34
N SER A 111 21.34 -19.11 -14.23
CA SER A 111 21.82 -19.42 -12.87
C SER A 111 20.94 -20.40 -12.10
N TYR A 112 19.87 -20.91 -12.71
CA TYR A 112 18.87 -21.74 -12.03
C TYR A 112 19.46 -23.03 -11.45
N ASP A 113 20.31 -23.72 -12.21
CA ASP A 113 20.87 -25.02 -11.80
C ASP A 113 21.94 -24.91 -10.71
N ARG A 114 22.67 -23.79 -10.68
CA ARG A 114 23.75 -23.54 -9.69
C ARG A 114 23.27 -22.86 -8.42
N THR A 115 22.07 -22.27 -8.42
CA THR A 115 21.55 -21.59 -7.23
C THR A 115 21.06 -22.62 -6.21
N ARG A 116 21.65 -22.55 -5.01
CA ARG A 116 21.07 -23.15 -3.80
C ARG A 116 20.02 -22.20 -3.24
N ALA A 117 18.76 -22.60 -3.29
CA ALA A 117 17.64 -21.82 -2.81
C ALA A 117 17.60 -21.78 -1.27
N ASP A 118 17.10 -20.67 -0.72
CA ASP A 118 16.69 -20.58 0.69
C ASP A 118 15.16 -20.80 0.77
N ARG A 119 14.41 -20.22 -0.17
CA ARG A 119 12.95 -20.39 -0.31
C ARG A 119 12.56 -20.81 -1.72
N CYS A 120 11.43 -21.49 -1.82
CA CYS A 120 10.87 -22.00 -3.06
C CYS A 120 9.46 -21.46 -3.26
N TYR A 121 9.17 -20.92 -4.44
CA TYR A 121 7.87 -20.32 -4.79
C TYR A 121 7.19 -21.09 -5.92
N LEU A 122 5.85 -21.04 -5.95
CA LEU A 122 5.02 -21.57 -7.04
C LEU A 122 5.38 -20.91 -8.37
N ASP A 123 5.51 -19.58 -8.35
CA ASP A 123 5.80 -18.76 -9.52
C ASP A 123 6.62 -17.51 -9.14
N GLY A 124 7.01 -16.74 -10.17
CA GLY A 124 7.77 -15.50 -9.99
C GLY A 124 6.94 -14.41 -9.31
N THR A 125 5.62 -14.39 -9.50
CA THR A 125 4.72 -13.38 -8.92
C THR A 125 4.65 -13.53 -7.40
N ALA A 126 4.60 -14.76 -6.88
CA ALA A 126 4.65 -15.04 -5.45
C ALA A 126 5.99 -14.62 -4.82
N ALA A 127 7.10 -14.74 -5.57
CA ALA A 127 8.41 -14.27 -5.14
C ALA A 127 8.50 -12.73 -5.17
N GLU A 128 7.96 -12.08 -6.20
CA GLU A 128 7.88 -10.61 -6.31
C GLU A 128 7.00 -10.01 -5.21
N ALA A 129 5.91 -10.69 -4.85
CA ALA A 129 5.08 -10.31 -3.70
C ALA A 129 5.84 -10.42 -2.36
N ASP A 130 6.94 -11.20 -2.29
CA ASP A 130 7.87 -11.21 -1.15
C ASP A 130 9.00 -10.15 -1.26
N GLY A 131 8.91 -9.24 -2.23
CA GLY A 131 9.92 -8.20 -2.46
C GLY A 131 11.20 -8.72 -3.12
N LEU A 132 11.19 -9.93 -3.65
CA LEU A 132 12.32 -10.48 -4.40
C LEU A 132 12.30 -9.96 -5.84
N ARG A 133 13.48 -9.75 -6.43
CA ARG A 133 13.61 -9.34 -7.84
C ARG A 133 14.06 -10.50 -8.74
N PRO A 134 13.67 -10.52 -10.03
CA PRO A 134 14.11 -11.57 -10.93
C PRO A 134 15.63 -11.52 -11.17
N ALA A 135 16.25 -12.69 -11.30
CA ALA A 135 17.63 -12.80 -11.73
C ALA A 135 17.79 -12.26 -13.15
N LYS A 136 18.88 -11.52 -13.38
CA LYS A 136 19.24 -11.10 -14.73
C LYS A 136 19.58 -12.36 -15.55
N ARG A 137 19.04 -12.43 -16.77
CA ARG A 137 19.30 -13.53 -17.71
C ARG A 137 20.78 -13.65 -18.05
#